data_AF-A0AB35UUY2-F1
#
_entry.id   AF-A0AB35UUY2-F1
#
_cell.length_a   1.000
_cell.length_b   1.000
_cell.length_c   1.000
_cell.angle_alpha   90.00
_cell.angle_beta   90.00
_cell.angle_gamma   90.00
#
_symmetry.space_group_name_H-M   'P 1'
#
loop_
_entity.id
_entity.type
_entity.pdbx_description
1 polymer ?
#
loop_
_entity_poly.entity_id
_entity_poly.type
_entity_poly.pdbx_seq_one_letter_code
_entity_poly.pdbx_strand_id
1 'polypeptide(L)'
;MKKICCLCLTLLLAAGCSKEITISLTTDMITVNVHDELPDAKILQYVNCNNMVCSEDIELDIRRDELNLDKVGEYTIDVLYNGSGYPLKVKVIDVEKPTIHVEPFTIEQYENIIWDREMYNRIQLTVSDNATDENTLYNSIKVEGLDPSIAGEQLVTFTLKDASRNETSISVTVTVEPKPVVVVKPPPVVVPPKEPEITTPSDATPNDATGSDATGSDATPNDATPSDATPNDASGTDATPSDATESDATPSDATPSDATESDATPNDATDTDSEDDTPEILRRVTMTAKDVLNLLDSSRKNEVIYVSQTWCSHCQAFVKTLDSYLAERDDLIVREIVLDLEPQTEVITQNVNGEDVIHYEYADFEAFKKQYNIDFVGTPSIFIIRNGKVRETLIGNQSIEILHDKLDSISNN
;
A
#
# COMPACT_ATOMS: atom_id res chain seq x y z
N MET A 1 14.64 -67.21 95.78
CA MET A 1 14.23 -65.91 95.22
C MET A 1 15.08 -65.63 93.99
N LYS A 2 14.41 -65.19 92.91
CA LYS A 2 14.92 -64.78 91.58
C LYS A 2 15.59 -65.85 90.69
N LYS A 3 14.74 -66.34 89.77
CA LYS A 3 14.94 -67.08 88.50
C LYS A 3 16.07 -66.46 87.66
N ILE A 4 17.06 -67.22 87.18
CA ILE A 4 17.10 -68.12 85.99
C ILE A 4 17.12 -67.38 84.64
N CYS A 5 18.22 -67.63 83.90
CA CYS A 5 18.38 -67.65 82.43
C CYS A 5 18.22 -66.34 81.64
N CYS A 6 18.83 -66.16 80.48
CA CYS A 6 19.90 -66.83 79.75
C CYS A 6 20.29 -65.86 78.63
N LEU A 7 21.55 -65.93 78.22
CA LEU A 7 22.13 -65.53 76.93
C LEU A 7 21.10 -65.21 75.82
N CYS A 8 21.13 -63.99 75.28
CA CYS A 8 20.56 -63.69 73.97
C CYS A 8 21.58 -62.88 73.16
N LEU A 9 22.32 -63.64 72.34
CA LEU A 9 22.73 -63.35 70.97
C LEU A 9 22.66 -61.86 70.56
N THR A 10 23.83 -61.22 70.51
CA THR A 10 24.04 -59.95 69.82
C THR A 10 23.73 -60.12 68.33
N LEU A 11 22.55 -59.67 67.93
CA LEU A 11 22.14 -59.56 66.54
C LEU A 11 22.95 -58.43 65.90
N LEU A 12 23.92 -58.78 65.05
CA LEU A 12 24.52 -57.85 64.08
C LEU A 12 23.40 -57.32 63.18
N LEU A 13 22.92 -56.12 63.45
CA LEU A 13 22.28 -55.31 62.42
C LEU A 13 23.40 -54.78 61.54
N ALA A 14 23.66 -55.50 60.45
CA ALA A 14 24.38 -54.94 59.31
C ALA A 14 23.59 -53.71 58.85
N ALA A 15 24.06 -52.52 59.24
CA ALA A 15 23.69 -51.29 58.58
C ALA A 15 24.24 -51.37 57.15
N GLY A 16 23.45 -51.94 56.26
CA GLY A 16 23.67 -51.81 54.83
C GLY A 16 23.65 -50.31 54.53
N CYS A 17 24.81 -49.76 54.19
CA CYS A 17 24.87 -48.47 53.52
C CYS A 17 24.17 -48.62 52.15
N SER A 18 22.85 -48.46 52.09
CA SER A 18 22.21 -48.08 50.84
C SER A 18 22.72 -46.67 50.54
N LYS A 19 23.62 -46.53 49.57
CA LYS A 19 23.95 -45.19 49.05
C LYS A 19 22.63 -44.59 48.58
N GLU A 20 22.17 -43.52 49.25
CA GLU A 20 21.02 -42.77 48.76
C GLU A 20 21.38 -42.27 47.35
N ILE A 21 20.59 -42.69 46.36
CA ILE A 21 20.71 -42.21 45.00
C ILE A 21 20.15 -40.79 45.00
N THR A 22 20.94 -39.84 44.53
CA THR A 22 20.47 -38.47 44.29
C THR A 22 20.42 -38.22 42.80
N ILE A 23 19.37 -37.51 42.37
CA ILE A 23 19.11 -37.21 40.98
C ILE A 23 19.32 -35.71 40.73
N SER A 24 19.88 -35.39 39.57
CA SER A 24 19.94 -34.04 39.03
C SER A 24 19.65 -34.03 37.54
N LEU A 25 19.23 -32.88 37.02
CA LEU A 25 19.08 -32.67 35.58
C LEU A 25 20.39 -32.08 35.03
N THR A 26 20.85 -32.60 33.89
CA THR A 26 22.05 -32.09 33.21
C THR A 26 21.78 -30.80 32.42
N THR A 27 20.51 -30.46 32.25
CA THR A 27 20.03 -29.25 31.59
C THR A 27 18.79 -28.74 32.31
N ASP A 28 18.57 -27.43 32.27
CA ASP A 28 17.36 -26.78 32.75
C ASP A 28 16.29 -26.64 31.64
N MET A 29 16.68 -26.84 30.37
CA MET A 29 15.79 -26.76 29.22
C MET A 29 16.16 -27.77 28.13
N ILE A 30 15.13 -28.36 27.51
CA ILE A 30 15.22 -29.16 26.28
C ILE A 30 14.35 -28.53 25.19
N THR A 31 14.66 -28.85 23.94
CA THR A 31 13.93 -28.36 22.77
C THR A 31 13.33 -29.51 21.99
N VAL A 32 12.09 -29.34 21.54
CA VAL A 32 11.35 -30.31 20.73
C VAL A 32 10.64 -29.56 19.61
N ASN A 33 10.58 -30.13 18.42
CA ASN A 33 9.79 -29.55 17.35
C ASN A 33 8.29 -29.72 17.68
N VAL A 34 7.44 -28.81 17.19
CA VAL A 34 5.99 -29.00 17.28
C VAL A 34 5.60 -30.32 16.58
N HIS A 35 4.61 -31.02 17.12
CA HIS A 35 4.14 -32.34 16.70
C HIS A 35 5.14 -33.52 16.82
N ASP A 36 6.40 -33.27 17.18
CA ASP A 36 7.34 -34.36 17.48
C ASP A 36 6.99 -35.06 18.80
N GLU A 37 7.25 -36.36 18.85
CA GLU A 37 7.12 -37.12 20.10
C GLU A 37 8.22 -36.76 21.12
N LEU A 38 7.83 -36.72 22.40
CA LEU A 38 8.73 -36.60 23.55
C LEU A 38 8.64 -37.83 24.46
N PRO A 39 9.20 -38.98 24.04
CA PRO A 39 9.17 -40.22 24.83
C PRO A 39 10.03 -40.09 26.09
N ASP A 40 9.69 -40.84 27.14
CA ASP A 40 10.41 -40.85 28.41
C ASP A 40 11.92 -41.06 28.21
N ALA A 41 12.31 -41.99 27.33
CA ALA A 41 13.71 -42.25 26.99
C ALA A 41 14.50 -41.00 26.57
N LYS A 42 13.85 -40.06 25.86
CA LYS A 42 14.46 -38.79 25.42
C LYS A 42 14.60 -37.79 26.57
N ILE A 43 13.82 -37.91 27.63
CA ILE A 43 13.97 -37.10 28.86
C ILE A 43 15.04 -37.72 29.76
N LEU A 44 15.04 -39.05 29.87
CA LEU A 44 15.96 -39.81 30.71
C LEU A 44 17.44 -39.60 30.34
N GLN A 45 17.75 -39.25 29.09
CA GLN A 45 19.11 -38.90 28.69
C GLN A 45 19.67 -37.65 29.40
N TYR A 46 18.80 -36.82 29.98
CA TYR A 46 19.17 -35.61 30.73
C TYR A 46 19.14 -35.79 32.25
N VAL A 47 18.86 -37.01 32.72
CA VAL A 47 18.81 -37.33 34.15
C VAL A 47 20.15 -37.93 34.57
N ASN A 48 20.81 -37.29 35.54
CA ASN A 48 22.06 -37.77 36.12
C ASN A 48 21.79 -38.40 37.49
N CYS A 49 22.18 -39.67 37.65
CA CYS A 49 22.10 -40.40 38.91
C CYS A 49 23.49 -40.56 39.52
N ASN A 50 23.99 -39.54 40.22
CA ASN A 50 25.31 -39.55 40.89
C ASN A 50 26.50 -39.92 39.99
N ASN A 51 26.56 -39.36 38.78
CA ASN A 51 27.58 -39.65 37.76
C ASN A 51 27.55 -41.11 37.24
N MET A 52 26.44 -41.83 37.43
CA MET A 52 26.16 -43.15 36.87
C MET A 52 24.96 -43.07 35.92
N VAL A 53 24.89 -44.01 34.97
CA VAL A 53 23.67 -44.23 34.18
C VAL A 53 22.58 -44.67 35.14
N CYS A 54 21.44 -43.98 35.13
CA CYS A 54 20.27 -44.41 35.88
C CYS A 54 19.89 -45.82 35.39
N SER A 55 20.05 -46.85 36.23
CA SER A 55 19.78 -48.24 35.85
C SER A 55 18.28 -48.48 35.69
N GLU A 56 17.91 -49.61 35.10
CA GLU A 56 16.50 -50.05 34.97
C GLU A 56 15.76 -50.16 36.33
N ASP A 57 16.50 -50.12 37.45
CA ASP A 57 15.95 -50.20 38.81
C ASP A 57 15.51 -48.83 39.39
N ILE A 58 15.72 -47.73 38.67
CA ILE A 58 15.28 -46.40 39.09
C ILE A 58 13.95 -46.08 38.43
N GLU A 59 12.87 -46.23 39.20
CA GLU A 59 11.53 -45.83 38.77
C GLU A 59 11.40 -44.31 38.83
N LEU A 60 11.31 -43.69 37.65
CA LEU A 60 11.06 -42.27 37.47
C LEU A 60 9.66 -42.08 36.94
N ASP A 61 8.90 -41.20 37.57
CA ASP A 61 7.58 -40.78 37.10
C ASP A 61 7.72 -39.42 36.42
N ILE A 62 7.23 -39.29 35.18
CA ILE A 62 7.35 -38.07 34.39
C ILE A 62 5.94 -37.50 34.19
N ARG A 63 5.65 -36.39 34.89
CA ARG A 63 4.36 -35.70 34.77
C ARG A 63 4.41 -34.60 33.73
N ARG A 64 3.41 -34.60 32.85
CA ARG A 64 3.31 -33.74 31.65
C ARG A 64 2.02 -32.93 31.62
N ASP A 65 1.43 -32.64 32.78
CA ASP A 65 0.04 -32.17 32.90
C ASP A 65 -0.29 -30.93 32.05
N GLU A 66 0.69 -30.04 31.82
CA GLU A 66 0.52 -28.81 31.03
C GLU A 66 1.24 -28.84 29.67
N LEU A 67 1.98 -29.90 29.35
CA LEU A 67 2.77 -29.97 28.12
C LEU A 67 1.84 -30.14 26.91
N ASN A 68 1.91 -29.20 25.98
CA ASN A 68 1.22 -29.28 24.69
C ASN A 68 2.27 -29.29 23.56
N LEU A 69 2.44 -30.44 22.90
CA LEU A 69 3.38 -30.60 21.79
C LEU A 69 2.81 -30.11 20.45
N ASP A 70 1.52 -29.79 20.38
CA ASP A 70 0.86 -29.24 19.20
C ASP A 70 0.86 -27.71 19.18
N LYS A 71 1.55 -27.07 20.14
CA LYS A 71 1.60 -25.62 20.25
C LYS A 71 3.01 -25.15 20.62
N VAL A 72 3.53 -24.20 19.85
CA VAL A 72 4.81 -23.53 20.13
C VAL A 72 4.73 -22.78 21.46
N GLY A 73 5.74 -22.95 22.30
CA GLY A 73 5.74 -22.37 23.64
C GLY A 73 6.80 -22.96 24.57
N GLU A 74 6.89 -22.39 25.77
CA GLU A 74 7.70 -22.94 26.86
C GLU A 74 6.78 -23.56 27.90
N TYR A 75 7.03 -24.82 28.21
CA TYR A 75 6.27 -25.67 29.12
C TYR A 75 7.19 -26.19 30.21
N THR A 76 6.63 -26.61 31.35
CA THR A 76 7.40 -27.28 32.41
C THR A 76 6.82 -28.66 32.63
N ILE A 77 7.70 -29.66 32.71
CA ILE A 77 7.35 -31.02 33.13
C ILE A 77 8.08 -31.35 34.43
N ASP A 78 7.51 -32.25 35.23
CA ASP A 78 8.13 -32.68 36.48
C ASP A 78 8.68 -34.10 36.34
N VAL A 79 9.99 -34.24 36.51
CA VAL A 79 10.63 -35.55 36.70
C VAL A 79 10.61 -35.86 38.19
N LEU A 80 9.91 -36.91 38.59
CA LEU A 80 9.71 -37.27 39.98
C LEU A 80 10.57 -38.48 40.35
N TYR A 81 11.27 -38.35 41.48
CA TYR A 81 12.01 -39.45 42.09
C TYR A 81 11.81 -39.45 43.60
N ASN A 82 11.34 -40.57 44.13
CA ASN A 82 11.18 -40.79 45.57
C ASN A 82 10.40 -39.66 46.29
N GLY A 83 9.38 -39.12 45.61
CA GLY A 83 8.54 -38.01 46.10
C GLY A 83 9.13 -36.60 45.91
N SER A 84 10.37 -36.47 45.41
CA SER A 84 10.97 -35.18 45.05
C SER A 84 10.75 -34.90 43.57
N GLY A 85 10.34 -33.66 43.24
CA GLY A 85 10.14 -33.22 41.87
C GLY A 85 11.27 -32.33 41.36
N TYR A 86 11.67 -32.58 40.12
CA TYR A 86 12.71 -31.88 39.41
C TYR A 86 12.10 -31.26 38.15
N PRO A 87 11.78 -29.95 38.17
CA PRO A 87 11.14 -29.29 37.05
C PRO A 87 12.12 -29.15 35.87
N LEU A 88 11.69 -29.57 34.68
CA LEU A 88 12.44 -29.47 33.44
C LEU A 88 11.72 -28.57 32.43
N LYS A 89 12.45 -27.56 31.95
CA LYS A 89 12.14 -26.67 30.82
C LYS A 89 11.86 -27.47 29.53
N VAL A 90 10.69 -27.41 28.91
CA VAL A 90 10.49 -27.92 27.53
C VAL A 90 10.09 -26.78 26.62
N LYS A 91 10.94 -26.46 25.64
CA LYS A 91 10.67 -25.45 24.61
C LYS A 91 10.21 -26.15 23.33
N VAL A 92 8.93 -26.01 23.02
CA VAL A 92 8.36 -26.43 21.74
C VAL A 92 8.63 -25.31 20.75
N ILE A 93 9.40 -25.61 19.70
CA ILE A 93 9.71 -24.69 18.62
C ILE A 93 9.12 -25.21 17.32
N ASP A 94 9.00 -24.33 16.35
CA ASP A 94 8.70 -24.73 14.98
C ASP A 94 9.84 -24.25 14.06
N VAL A 95 10.35 -25.20 13.28
CA VAL A 95 11.48 -25.03 12.34
C VAL A 95 11.08 -25.33 10.90
N GLU A 96 9.84 -25.78 10.67
CA GLU A 96 9.37 -26.04 9.33
C GLU A 96 9.01 -24.72 8.65
N LYS A 97 9.16 -24.67 7.33
CA LYS A 97 8.87 -23.47 6.57
C LYS A 97 7.41 -23.50 6.13
N PRO A 98 6.72 -22.33 6.08
CA PRO A 98 5.37 -22.29 5.57
C PRO A 98 5.37 -22.57 4.06
N THR A 99 4.29 -23.14 3.56
CA THR A 99 4.07 -23.41 2.15
C THR A 99 3.15 -22.35 1.56
N ILE A 100 3.45 -21.93 0.34
CA ILE A 100 2.63 -21.02 -0.47
C ILE A 100 2.49 -21.61 -1.87
N HIS A 101 1.28 -21.53 -2.41
CA HIS A 101 0.98 -21.97 -3.76
C HIS A 101 0.07 -20.95 -4.46
N VAL A 102 0.50 -20.50 -5.63
CA VAL A 102 -0.24 -19.63 -6.54
C VAL A 102 0.23 -19.95 -7.96
N GLU A 103 -0.73 -20.04 -8.88
CA GLU A 103 -0.48 -20.28 -10.30
C GLU A 103 -0.30 -18.95 -11.05
N PRO A 104 0.34 -18.96 -12.24
CA PRO A 104 0.37 -17.79 -13.11
C PRO A 104 -1.04 -17.24 -13.39
N PHE A 105 -1.18 -15.92 -13.33
CA PHE A 105 -2.46 -15.24 -13.55
C PHE A 105 -2.28 -13.97 -14.38
N THR A 106 -3.41 -13.38 -14.79
CA THR A 106 -3.46 -12.20 -15.65
C THR A 106 -4.22 -11.09 -14.95
N ILE A 107 -3.77 -9.85 -15.13
CA ILE A 107 -4.44 -8.63 -14.66
C ILE A 107 -4.54 -7.63 -15.82
N GLU A 108 -5.44 -6.66 -15.71
CA GLU A 108 -5.52 -5.56 -16.66
C GLU A 108 -4.46 -4.49 -16.36
N GLN A 109 -3.96 -3.83 -17.41
CA GLN A 109 -3.10 -2.67 -17.23
C GLN A 109 -3.85 -1.55 -16.49
N TYR A 110 -3.19 -0.97 -15.48
CA TYR A 110 -3.73 0.01 -14.54
C TYR A 110 -4.81 -0.53 -13.58
N GLU A 111 -4.96 -1.86 -13.47
CA GLU A 111 -5.81 -2.46 -12.44
C GLU A 111 -5.30 -2.09 -11.04
N ASN A 112 -6.21 -1.63 -10.19
CA ASN A 112 -5.90 -1.30 -8.81
C ASN A 112 -5.83 -2.59 -7.97
N ILE A 113 -4.62 -3.11 -7.77
CA ILE A 113 -4.39 -4.34 -7.01
C ILE A 113 -4.21 -4.02 -5.53
N ILE A 114 -5.13 -4.53 -4.70
CA ILE A 114 -4.99 -4.56 -3.24
C ILE A 114 -4.67 -6.00 -2.83
N TRP A 115 -3.55 -6.22 -2.14
CA TRP A 115 -3.14 -7.56 -1.70
C TRP A 115 -3.85 -7.95 -0.40
N ASP A 116 -5.11 -8.30 -0.52
CA ASP A 116 -5.96 -8.76 0.57
C ASP A 116 -6.56 -10.14 0.30
N ARG A 117 -7.46 -10.57 1.18
CA ARG A 117 -8.09 -11.89 1.09
C ARG A 117 -8.92 -12.07 -0.20
N GLU A 118 -9.53 -11.02 -0.72
CA GLU A 118 -10.31 -11.09 -1.95
C GLU A 118 -9.38 -11.31 -3.15
N MET A 119 -8.29 -10.55 -3.21
CA MET A 119 -7.27 -10.74 -4.25
C MET A 119 -6.63 -12.12 -4.18
N TYR A 120 -6.27 -12.60 -2.98
CA TYR A 120 -5.72 -13.95 -2.80
C TYR A 120 -6.71 -15.04 -3.23
N ASN A 121 -7.99 -14.89 -2.93
CA ASN A 121 -9.02 -15.81 -3.39
C ASN A 121 -9.18 -15.76 -4.92
N ARG A 122 -9.14 -14.56 -5.53
CA ARG A 122 -9.25 -14.38 -6.98
C ARG A 122 -8.15 -15.13 -7.73
N ILE A 123 -6.92 -15.09 -7.24
CA ILE A 123 -5.77 -15.78 -7.83
C ILE A 123 -5.57 -17.21 -7.29
N GLN A 124 -6.52 -17.70 -6.47
CA GLN A 124 -6.49 -19.03 -5.85
C GLN A 124 -5.20 -19.30 -5.05
N LEU A 125 -4.65 -18.27 -4.40
CA LEU A 125 -3.47 -18.37 -3.56
C LEU A 125 -3.83 -19.13 -2.27
N THR A 126 -3.07 -20.18 -1.99
CA THR A 126 -3.20 -21.00 -0.79
C THR A 126 -1.92 -20.99 0.02
N VAL A 127 -2.07 -21.01 1.34
CA VAL A 127 -0.97 -21.07 2.30
C VAL A 127 -1.22 -22.16 3.33
N SER A 128 -0.16 -22.76 3.84
CA SER A 128 -0.24 -23.71 4.94
C SER A 128 1.04 -23.74 5.73
N ASP A 129 0.93 -24.15 6.99
CA ASP A 129 2.05 -24.35 7.90
C ASP A 129 1.67 -25.42 8.93
N ASN A 130 2.66 -26.03 9.57
CA ASN A 130 2.44 -27.02 10.63
C ASN A 130 2.04 -26.35 11.96
N ALA A 131 2.53 -25.14 12.26
CA ALA A 131 2.36 -24.49 13.56
C ALA A 131 1.53 -23.20 13.52
N THR A 132 1.58 -22.48 12.40
CA THR A 132 1.00 -21.15 12.24
C THR A 132 -0.36 -21.23 11.56
N ASP A 133 -1.35 -20.54 12.12
CA ASP A 133 -2.68 -20.52 11.53
C ASP A 133 -2.72 -19.74 10.21
N GLU A 134 -3.67 -20.13 9.37
CA GLU A 134 -3.86 -19.59 8.03
C GLU A 134 -4.02 -18.06 8.00
N ASN A 135 -4.76 -17.47 8.94
CA ASN A 135 -4.98 -16.02 8.95
C ASN A 135 -3.69 -15.26 9.26
N THR A 136 -2.89 -15.75 10.21
CA THR A 136 -1.56 -15.20 10.50
C THR A 136 -0.65 -15.29 9.28
N LEU A 137 -0.69 -16.40 8.53
CA LEU A 137 0.06 -16.56 7.29
C LEU A 137 -0.36 -15.54 6.23
N TYR A 138 -1.65 -15.41 5.90
CA TYR A 138 -2.11 -14.44 4.89
C TYR A 138 -1.73 -13.00 5.23
N ASN A 139 -1.76 -12.62 6.52
CA ASN A 139 -1.35 -11.29 6.97
C ASN A 139 0.16 -11.04 6.86
N SER A 140 0.96 -12.09 6.68
CA SER A 140 2.42 -12.00 6.54
C SER A 140 2.89 -11.91 5.09
N ILE A 141 1.99 -12.17 4.11
CA ILE A 141 2.35 -12.20 2.70
C ILE A 141 2.87 -10.83 2.26
N LYS A 142 4.00 -10.84 1.57
CA LYS A 142 4.57 -9.70 0.88
C LYS A 142 4.68 -10.00 -0.59
N VAL A 143 4.30 -9.05 -1.43
CA VAL A 143 4.35 -9.19 -2.88
C VAL A 143 5.21 -8.07 -3.47
N GLU A 144 6.16 -8.45 -4.30
CA GLU A 144 7.16 -7.54 -4.90
C GLU A 144 7.30 -7.82 -6.39
N GLY A 145 7.63 -6.78 -7.16
CA GLY A 145 7.94 -6.90 -8.59
C GLY A 145 6.76 -6.83 -9.55
N LEU A 146 5.56 -6.45 -9.08
CA LEU A 146 4.42 -6.15 -9.94
C LEU A 146 4.25 -4.64 -10.13
N ASP A 147 4.24 -4.17 -11.37
CA ASP A 147 3.87 -2.82 -11.78
C ASP A 147 2.70 -2.89 -12.78
N PRO A 148 1.44 -2.69 -12.34
CA PRO A 148 0.28 -2.74 -13.24
C PRO A 148 0.30 -1.72 -14.38
N SER A 149 1.16 -0.71 -14.36
CA SER A 149 1.27 0.29 -15.43
C SER A 149 2.06 -0.23 -16.65
N ILE A 150 2.85 -1.29 -16.49
CA ILE A 150 3.72 -1.84 -17.52
C ILE A 150 3.07 -3.10 -18.10
N ALA A 151 2.56 -3.03 -19.33
CA ALA A 151 2.01 -4.21 -20.00
C ALA A 151 3.09 -5.28 -20.31
N GLY A 152 2.69 -6.55 -20.28
CA GLY A 152 3.55 -7.70 -20.58
C GLY A 152 3.71 -8.68 -19.41
N GLU A 153 4.57 -9.67 -19.58
CA GLU A 153 4.89 -10.65 -18.55
C GLU A 153 5.84 -10.05 -17.51
N GLN A 154 5.47 -10.15 -16.24
CA GLN A 154 6.26 -9.71 -15.10
C GLN A 154 6.50 -10.85 -14.14
N LEU A 155 7.69 -10.92 -13.56
CA LEU A 155 8.02 -11.92 -12.55
C LEU A 155 7.75 -11.35 -11.16
N VAL A 156 6.70 -11.83 -10.50
CA VAL A 156 6.22 -11.33 -9.22
C VAL A 156 6.62 -12.30 -8.11
N THR A 157 7.24 -11.79 -7.05
CA THR A 157 7.71 -12.60 -5.92
C THR A 157 6.76 -12.48 -4.75
N PHE A 158 6.27 -13.62 -4.27
CA PHE A 158 5.47 -13.75 -3.06
C PHE A 158 6.37 -14.29 -1.96
N THR A 159 6.44 -13.59 -0.84
CA THR A 159 7.18 -14.00 0.35
C THR A 159 6.21 -14.18 1.51
N LEU A 160 6.29 -15.32 2.18
CA LEU A 160 5.43 -15.71 3.28
C LEU A 160 6.29 -16.02 4.52
N LYS A 161 5.83 -15.59 5.70
CA LYS A 161 6.55 -15.77 6.96
C LYS A 161 5.64 -16.27 8.06
N ASP A 162 6.03 -17.36 8.70
CA ASP A 162 5.27 -17.93 9.82
C ASP A 162 5.49 -17.16 11.14
N ALA A 163 4.81 -17.56 12.22
CA ALA A 163 4.95 -16.94 13.54
C ALA A 163 6.33 -17.21 14.18
N SER A 164 6.96 -18.32 13.82
CA SER A 164 8.31 -18.74 14.25
C SER A 164 9.43 -17.99 13.52
N ARG A 165 9.07 -17.21 12.48
CA ARG A 165 9.91 -16.45 11.56
C ARG A 165 10.62 -17.30 10.49
N ASN A 166 10.17 -18.52 10.21
CA ASN A 166 10.63 -19.24 9.02
C ASN A 166 9.95 -18.65 7.78
N GLU A 167 10.66 -18.69 6.65
CA GLU A 167 10.31 -17.91 5.46
C GLU A 167 10.44 -18.76 4.18
N THR A 168 9.46 -18.56 3.30
CA THR A 168 9.38 -19.14 1.96
C THR A 168 9.07 -18.05 0.95
N SER A 169 9.77 -18.07 -0.18
CA SER A 169 9.50 -17.18 -1.30
C SER A 169 9.33 -17.99 -2.59
N ILE A 170 8.34 -17.60 -3.39
CA ILE A 170 8.12 -18.14 -4.73
C ILE A 170 7.99 -16.99 -5.72
N SER A 171 8.37 -17.21 -6.97
CA SER A 171 8.16 -16.25 -8.05
C SER A 171 7.21 -16.83 -9.08
N VAL A 172 6.23 -16.03 -9.49
CA VAL A 172 5.17 -16.40 -10.43
C VAL A 172 5.12 -15.39 -11.56
N THR A 173 4.89 -15.86 -12.78
CA THR A 173 4.68 -14.99 -13.93
C THR A 173 3.27 -14.40 -13.86
N VAL A 174 3.17 -13.08 -13.87
CA VAL A 174 1.92 -12.33 -13.96
C VAL A 174 1.88 -11.62 -15.30
N THR A 175 0.82 -11.82 -16.06
CA THR A 175 0.64 -11.14 -17.35
C THR A 175 -0.20 -9.88 -17.15
N VAL A 176 0.33 -8.72 -17.52
CA VAL A 176 -0.41 -7.46 -17.53
C VAL A 176 -0.92 -7.21 -18.95
N GLU A 177 -2.22 -7.36 -19.16
CA GLU A 177 -2.84 -7.15 -20.47
C GLU A 177 -2.97 -5.66 -20.78
N PRO A 178 -2.43 -5.19 -21.92
CA PRO A 178 -2.49 -3.77 -22.28
C PRO A 178 -3.93 -3.31 -22.48
N LYS A 179 -4.29 -2.18 -21.88
CA LYS A 179 -5.61 -1.59 -22.08
C LYS A 179 -5.72 -1.06 -23.52
N PRO A 180 -6.79 -1.37 -24.27
CA PRO A 180 -6.92 -0.89 -25.64
C PRO A 180 -6.95 0.64 -25.69
N VAL A 181 -6.01 1.23 -26.41
CA VAL A 181 -5.95 2.69 -26.63
C VAL A 181 -7.12 3.08 -27.53
N VAL A 182 -8.11 3.77 -26.97
CA VAL A 182 -9.18 4.39 -27.75
C VAL A 182 -8.59 5.60 -28.48
N VAL A 183 -8.24 5.44 -29.76
CA VAL A 183 -7.80 6.55 -30.60
C VAL A 183 -9.01 7.43 -30.91
N VAL A 184 -9.24 8.44 -30.06
CA VAL A 184 -10.27 9.44 -30.31
C VAL A 184 -9.79 10.35 -31.44
N LYS A 185 -10.41 10.23 -32.62
CA LYS A 185 -10.14 11.12 -33.75
C LYS A 185 -10.59 12.54 -33.36
N PRO A 186 -9.72 13.57 -33.44
CA PRO A 186 -10.10 14.92 -33.04
C PRO A 186 -11.26 15.44 -33.91
N PRO A 187 -12.26 16.11 -33.32
CA PRO A 187 -13.35 16.72 -34.08
C PRO A 187 -12.82 17.84 -34.98
N PRO A 188 -13.40 18.03 -36.18
CA PRO A 188 -12.96 19.05 -37.12
C PRO A 188 -13.16 20.45 -36.52
N VAL A 189 -12.10 21.24 -36.52
CA VAL A 189 -12.12 22.64 -36.07
C VAL A 189 -13.05 23.45 -36.97
N VAL A 190 -14.19 23.88 -36.43
CA VAL A 190 -15.08 24.83 -37.10
C VAL A 190 -14.57 26.25 -36.80
N VAL A 191 -14.04 26.91 -37.82
CA VAL A 191 -13.57 28.30 -37.72
C VAL A 191 -14.78 29.25 -37.68
N PRO A 192 -14.95 30.10 -36.65
CA PRO A 192 -16.04 31.06 -36.61
C PRO A 192 -15.83 32.23 -37.61
N PRO A 193 -16.91 32.81 -38.18
CA PRO A 193 -16.81 33.88 -39.17
C PRO A 193 -16.50 35.23 -38.51
N LYS A 194 -15.69 36.03 -39.21
CA LYS A 194 -15.21 37.37 -38.81
C LYS A 194 -16.34 38.42 -38.90
N GLU A 195 -16.61 39.12 -37.80
CA GLU A 195 -17.58 40.23 -37.71
C GLU A 195 -17.04 41.53 -38.36
N PRO A 196 -17.88 42.40 -38.97
CA PRO A 196 -17.41 43.52 -39.78
C PRO A 196 -17.12 44.78 -38.97
N GLU A 197 -16.02 45.47 -39.30
CA GLU A 197 -15.67 46.78 -38.74
C GLU A 197 -16.64 47.88 -39.22
N ILE A 198 -17.13 48.68 -38.27
CA ILE A 198 -17.87 49.92 -38.50
C ILE A 198 -16.88 51.09 -38.43
N THR A 199 -16.71 51.84 -39.52
CA THR A 199 -16.11 53.18 -39.51
C THR A 199 -17.05 54.19 -40.17
N THR A 200 -17.34 55.27 -39.45
CA THR A 200 -18.21 56.40 -39.82
C THR A 200 -17.54 57.36 -40.82
N PRO A 201 -18.32 58.21 -41.53
CA PRO A 201 -17.92 58.79 -42.82
C PRO A 201 -17.20 60.14 -42.66
N SER A 202 -16.31 60.45 -43.60
CA SER A 202 -15.83 61.81 -43.86
C SER A 202 -16.00 62.16 -45.33
N ASP A 203 -16.51 63.37 -45.54
CA ASP A 203 -17.07 63.90 -46.76
C ASP A 203 -16.02 64.59 -47.66
N ALA A 204 -16.33 64.61 -48.97
CA ALA A 204 -15.84 65.48 -50.04
C ALA A 204 -14.38 65.39 -50.56
N THR A 205 -14.21 64.94 -51.81
CA THR A 205 -14.16 65.79 -53.03
C THR A 205 -14.00 64.92 -54.30
N PRO A 206 -14.59 65.30 -55.44
CA PRO A 206 -14.61 64.47 -56.66
C PRO A 206 -13.46 64.83 -57.60
N ASN A 207 -12.88 63.82 -58.27
CA ASN A 207 -12.16 64.04 -59.52
C ASN A 207 -12.43 62.91 -60.52
N ASP A 208 -12.91 63.34 -61.69
CA ASP A 208 -13.10 62.58 -62.92
C ASP A 208 -11.83 61.86 -63.40
N ALA A 209 -11.98 60.63 -63.91
CA ALA A 209 -11.31 60.17 -65.13
C ALA A 209 -11.86 58.81 -65.62
N THR A 210 -12.78 58.88 -66.60
CA THR A 210 -12.82 58.13 -67.88
C THR A 210 -12.56 56.62 -67.95
N GLY A 211 -13.60 55.89 -68.41
CA GLY A 211 -13.58 54.81 -69.43
C GLY A 211 -12.81 53.51 -69.11
N SER A 212 -13.43 52.33 -69.13
CA SER A 212 -13.85 51.66 -70.37
C SER A 212 -14.72 50.43 -70.07
N ASP A 213 -15.77 50.22 -70.86
CA ASP A 213 -16.55 48.99 -70.94
C ASP A 213 -15.74 47.82 -71.51
N ALA A 214 -15.98 46.60 -71.00
CA ALA A 214 -16.11 45.38 -71.81
C ALA A 214 -16.62 44.18 -70.98
N THR A 215 -17.87 43.76 -71.26
CA THR A 215 -18.37 42.38 -71.46
C THR A 215 -17.69 41.23 -70.67
N GLY A 216 -18.35 40.41 -69.85
CA GLY A 216 -19.61 39.70 -70.09
C GLY A 216 -19.35 38.19 -70.21
N SER A 217 -19.98 37.41 -69.31
CA SER A 217 -20.38 36.00 -69.43
C SER A 217 -19.46 34.85 -68.94
N ASP A 218 -19.97 34.24 -67.87
CA ASP A 218 -20.35 32.82 -67.71
C ASP A 218 -19.37 31.73 -67.22
N ALA A 219 -19.83 31.14 -66.10
CA ALA A 219 -19.99 29.72 -65.79
C ALA A 219 -18.80 28.84 -65.33
N THR A 220 -18.99 28.35 -64.11
CA THR A 220 -18.40 27.27 -63.28
C THR A 220 -18.23 25.90 -63.97
N PRO A 221 -17.67 24.81 -63.34
CA PRO A 221 -17.00 24.68 -62.03
C PRO A 221 -15.64 23.90 -62.07
N ASN A 222 -14.93 23.93 -60.94
CA ASN A 222 -13.90 22.95 -60.55
C ASN A 222 -14.51 21.55 -60.33
N ASP A 223 -13.78 20.50 -60.71
CA ASP A 223 -13.60 19.35 -59.80
C ASP A 223 -12.45 18.41 -60.19
N ALA A 224 -11.98 17.70 -59.15
CA ALA A 224 -11.20 16.45 -59.13
C ALA A 224 -9.65 16.48 -59.17
N THR A 225 -9.12 16.04 -58.03
CA THR A 225 -7.78 15.63 -57.56
C THR A 225 -7.27 14.33 -58.28
N PRO A 226 -6.14 13.63 -57.91
CA PRO A 226 -5.15 13.82 -56.83
C PRO A 226 -3.66 13.59 -57.21
N SER A 227 -2.81 13.69 -56.17
CA SER A 227 -1.39 13.37 -56.01
C SER A 227 -0.79 12.21 -56.81
N ASP A 228 0.52 12.33 -57.09
CA ASP A 228 1.46 11.24 -56.84
C ASP A 228 2.83 11.78 -56.40
N ALA A 229 3.27 11.30 -55.24
CA ALA A 229 4.61 11.46 -54.71
C ALA A 229 5.42 10.19 -55.03
N THR A 230 6.74 10.30 -55.25
CA THR A 230 7.73 9.22 -55.07
C THR A 230 9.16 9.81 -55.19
N PRO A 231 10.21 9.17 -54.64
CA PRO A 231 10.97 9.70 -53.52
C PRO A 231 12.44 10.06 -53.83
N ASN A 232 13.07 10.73 -52.86
CA ASN A 232 14.52 10.96 -52.76
C ASN A 232 15.34 9.66 -52.77
N ASP A 233 16.50 9.69 -53.43
CA ASP A 233 17.78 9.50 -52.72
C ASP A 233 18.98 9.86 -53.61
N ALA A 234 19.78 10.80 -53.15
CA ALA A 234 21.13 11.02 -53.62
C ALA A 234 22.06 11.17 -52.41
N SER A 235 22.99 10.23 -52.36
CA SER A 235 24.15 10.08 -51.50
C SER A 235 24.90 11.36 -51.11
N GLY A 236 25.45 11.36 -49.89
CA GLY A 236 26.88 11.64 -49.72
C GLY A 236 27.28 12.73 -48.72
N THR A 237 28.06 12.26 -47.74
CA THR A 237 29.25 12.89 -47.13
C THR A 237 29.12 13.87 -45.96
N ASP A 238 29.75 13.41 -44.87
CA ASP A 238 30.35 14.09 -43.71
C ASP A 238 30.64 15.59 -43.83
N ALA A 239 30.18 16.33 -42.81
CA ALA A 239 30.93 17.44 -42.23
C ALA A 239 30.56 17.64 -40.74
N THR A 240 31.59 17.65 -39.91
CA THR A 240 31.66 17.94 -38.47
C THR A 240 30.88 19.18 -38.01
N PRO A 241 30.29 19.21 -36.80
CA PRO A 241 29.96 20.48 -36.15
C PRO A 241 31.14 20.97 -35.30
N SER A 242 31.65 22.15 -35.62
CA SER A 242 32.54 22.94 -34.77
C SER A 242 31.79 23.51 -33.57
N ASP A 243 32.48 23.57 -32.43
CA ASP A 243 32.14 24.35 -31.25
C ASP A 243 31.88 25.84 -31.57
N ALA A 244 30.81 26.39 -30.98
CA ALA A 244 30.74 27.81 -30.64
C ALA A 244 29.86 27.99 -29.40
N THR A 245 30.53 28.44 -28.33
CA THR A 245 30.02 28.83 -27.03
C THR A 245 29.35 30.22 -27.03
N GLU A 246 28.43 30.40 -26.08
CA GLU A 246 28.13 31.62 -25.32
C GLU A 246 27.41 32.81 -26.02
N SER A 247 26.17 33.12 -25.58
CA SER A 247 25.92 34.20 -24.59
C SER A 247 24.47 34.67 -24.54
N ASP A 248 23.92 34.66 -23.31
CA ASP A 248 23.03 35.64 -22.66
C ASP A 248 22.05 36.50 -23.48
N ALA A 249 20.77 36.34 -23.14
CA ALA A 249 19.86 37.46 -22.88
C ALA A 249 18.62 37.02 -22.07
N THR A 250 18.60 37.34 -20.77
CA THR A 250 17.39 37.75 -20.04
C THR A 250 17.33 39.29 -20.11
N PRO A 251 16.16 39.98 -20.18
CA PRO A 251 15.28 40.06 -19.01
C PRO A 251 13.75 40.28 -19.24
N SER A 252 13.00 39.86 -18.21
CA SER A 252 11.82 40.45 -17.55
C SER A 252 10.54 40.93 -18.27
N ASP A 253 9.45 40.55 -17.58
CA ASP A 253 8.21 41.28 -17.27
C ASP A 253 7.16 41.50 -18.38
N ALA A 254 6.02 40.82 -18.25
CA ALA A 254 4.76 41.46 -17.82
C ALA A 254 3.57 40.48 -17.89
N THR A 255 2.86 40.29 -16.77
CA THR A 255 1.44 39.94 -16.72
C THR A 255 0.60 41.23 -16.91
N PRO A 256 -0.64 41.20 -17.46
CA PRO A 256 -1.79 40.71 -16.70
C PRO A 256 -2.82 39.89 -17.49
N SER A 257 -3.66 39.18 -16.72
CA SER A 257 -4.84 38.39 -17.08
C SER A 257 -5.74 38.96 -18.18
N ASP A 258 -6.44 38.06 -18.89
CA ASP A 258 -7.90 38.04 -18.84
C ASP A 258 -8.51 36.69 -19.25
N ALA A 259 -9.59 36.36 -18.54
CA ALA A 259 -10.38 35.15 -18.62
C ALA A 259 -11.22 35.06 -19.90
N THR A 260 -11.50 33.84 -20.34
CA THR A 260 -12.78 33.52 -21.02
C THR A 260 -13.29 32.15 -20.58
N GLU A 261 -14.58 32.13 -20.31
CA GLU A 261 -15.39 31.07 -19.72
C GLU A 261 -15.78 29.97 -20.73
N SER A 262 -16.02 28.77 -20.17
CA SER A 262 -17.04 27.76 -20.51
C SER A 262 -17.09 27.13 -21.91
N ASP A 263 -16.94 25.79 -21.94
CA ASP A 263 -18.13 24.95 -22.14
C ASP A 263 -17.85 23.49 -21.75
N ALA A 264 -18.41 23.08 -20.61
CA ALA A 264 -18.64 21.69 -20.27
C ALA A 264 -20.01 21.27 -20.84
N THR A 265 -20.06 20.21 -21.64
CA THR A 265 -21.30 19.46 -21.88
C THR A 265 -21.10 17.98 -21.52
N PRO A 266 -22.07 17.36 -20.82
CA PRO A 266 -21.95 16.02 -20.24
C PRO A 266 -22.64 14.93 -21.08
N ASN A 267 -22.31 13.67 -20.71
CA ASN A 267 -22.98 12.39 -20.98
C ASN A 267 -22.69 11.71 -22.34
N ASP A 268 -22.26 10.44 -22.31
CA ASP A 268 -23.25 9.35 -22.19
C ASP A 268 -22.63 8.03 -21.70
N ALA A 269 -23.43 7.33 -20.89
CA ALA A 269 -23.20 5.97 -20.42
C ALA A 269 -23.68 4.97 -21.48
N THR A 270 -23.03 3.82 -21.56
CA THR A 270 -23.59 2.66 -22.27
C THR A 270 -23.77 1.51 -21.29
N ASP A 271 -25.04 1.21 -21.02
CA ASP A 271 -25.54 -0.03 -20.43
C ASP A 271 -25.08 -1.26 -21.23
N THR A 272 -24.57 -2.27 -20.52
CA THR A 272 -24.94 -3.68 -20.76
C THR A 272 -25.03 -4.41 -19.42
N ASP A 273 -26.25 -4.44 -18.91
CA ASP A 273 -26.95 -5.40 -18.04
C ASP A 273 -26.24 -6.75 -17.74
N SER A 274 -25.92 -6.99 -16.46
CA SER A 274 -26.34 -8.22 -15.73
C SER A 274 -25.99 -8.19 -14.24
N GLU A 275 -27.02 -7.93 -13.43
CA GLU A 275 -27.32 -8.40 -12.05
C GLU A 275 -26.41 -7.97 -10.86
N ASP A 276 -26.95 -7.01 -10.10
CA ASP A 276 -26.65 -6.58 -8.72
C ASP A 276 -25.44 -5.67 -8.48
N ASP A 277 -25.29 -4.66 -9.34
CA ASP A 277 -24.49 -3.45 -9.09
C ASP A 277 -25.40 -2.29 -8.66
N THR A 278 -25.41 -1.94 -7.38
CA THR A 278 -25.58 -0.53 -7.03
C THR A 278 -24.26 0.17 -7.31
N PRO A 279 -24.18 1.18 -8.21
CA PRO A 279 -22.94 1.90 -8.44
C PRO A 279 -22.54 2.58 -7.14
N GLU A 280 -21.42 2.14 -6.55
CA GLU A 280 -20.82 2.80 -5.39
C GLU A 280 -20.47 4.22 -5.85
N ILE A 281 -21.28 5.21 -5.46
CA ILE A 281 -20.94 6.61 -5.69
C ILE A 281 -19.62 6.82 -4.97
N LEU A 282 -18.55 7.08 -5.72
CA LEU A 282 -17.21 7.29 -5.16
C LEU A 282 -17.23 8.57 -4.31
N ARG A 283 -17.56 8.44 -3.02
CA ARG A 283 -17.74 9.56 -2.07
C ARG A 283 -16.41 10.08 -1.52
N ARG A 284 -15.33 9.32 -1.69
CA ARG A 284 -13.96 9.78 -1.51
C ARG A 284 -13.29 9.83 -2.88
N VAL A 285 -12.90 11.01 -3.33
CA VAL A 285 -12.28 11.22 -4.64
C VAL A 285 -10.85 11.67 -4.45
N THR A 286 -9.90 10.83 -4.87
CA THR A 286 -8.47 11.18 -4.89
C THR A 286 -8.17 12.15 -6.02
N MET A 287 -7.42 13.21 -5.72
CA MET A 287 -7.02 14.22 -6.70
C MET A 287 -5.80 15.00 -6.23
N THR A 288 -5.12 15.68 -7.17
CA THR A 288 -3.96 16.49 -6.83
C THR A 288 -4.35 17.74 -6.04
N ALA A 289 -3.45 18.26 -5.22
CA ALA A 289 -3.64 19.51 -4.49
C ALA A 289 -3.93 20.69 -5.44
N LYS A 290 -3.36 20.65 -6.65
CA LYS A 290 -3.63 21.60 -7.72
C LYS A 290 -5.07 21.50 -8.24
N ASP A 291 -5.57 20.29 -8.46
CA ASP A 291 -6.96 20.08 -8.90
C ASP A 291 -7.96 20.48 -7.81
N VAL A 292 -7.64 20.18 -6.54
CA VAL A 292 -8.39 20.66 -5.39
C VAL A 292 -8.45 22.18 -5.41
N LEU A 293 -7.31 22.87 -5.57
CA LEU A 293 -7.29 24.34 -5.63
C LEU A 293 -8.16 24.90 -6.75
N ASN A 294 -8.02 24.39 -7.97
CA ASN A 294 -8.80 24.84 -9.12
C ASN A 294 -10.31 24.67 -8.90
N LEU A 295 -10.70 23.56 -8.29
CA LEU A 295 -12.09 23.26 -8.00
C LEU A 295 -12.63 24.17 -6.89
N LEU A 296 -11.86 24.40 -5.82
CA LEU A 296 -12.28 25.20 -4.68
C LEU A 296 -12.32 26.71 -4.99
N ASP A 297 -11.44 27.22 -5.85
CA ASP A 297 -11.49 28.63 -6.29
C ASP A 297 -12.78 28.92 -7.09
N SER A 298 -13.36 27.90 -7.71
CA SER A 298 -14.62 27.96 -8.46
C SER A 298 -15.86 27.68 -7.59
N SER A 299 -15.68 27.00 -6.46
CA SER A 299 -16.71 26.42 -5.60
C SER A 299 -16.75 27.17 -4.27
N ARG A 300 -17.68 28.13 -4.09
CA ARG A 300 -17.95 28.75 -2.76
C ARG A 300 -18.59 27.78 -1.75
N LYS A 301 -18.53 26.48 -2.00
CA LYS A 301 -19.24 25.44 -1.25
C LYS A 301 -18.46 25.02 0.00
N ASN A 302 -19.13 24.22 0.83
CA ASN A 302 -18.47 23.53 1.92
C ASN A 302 -17.75 22.31 1.35
N GLU A 303 -16.52 22.10 1.75
CA GLU A 303 -15.66 21.05 1.19
C GLU A 303 -14.88 20.39 2.32
N VAL A 304 -14.67 19.08 2.20
CA VAL A 304 -13.92 18.28 3.18
C VAL A 304 -12.72 17.70 2.47
N ILE A 305 -11.54 18.13 2.88
CA ILE A 305 -10.28 17.70 2.29
C ILE A 305 -9.61 16.73 3.26
N TYR A 306 -9.37 15.51 2.82
CA TYR A 306 -8.59 14.52 3.54
C TYR A 306 -7.18 14.49 2.98
N VAL A 307 -6.17 14.58 3.85
CA VAL A 307 -4.75 14.52 3.45
C VAL A 307 -4.12 13.28 4.07
N SER A 308 -3.54 12.45 3.21
CA SER A 308 -2.99 11.14 3.55
C SER A 308 -1.62 10.91 2.90
N GLN A 309 -0.99 9.79 3.27
CA GLN A 309 0.22 9.26 2.64
C GLN A 309 0.09 7.74 2.52
N THR A 310 0.64 7.13 1.47
CA THR A 310 0.47 5.68 1.24
C THR A 310 1.17 4.84 2.30
N TRP A 311 2.31 5.32 2.83
CA TRP A 311 3.10 4.67 3.86
C TRP A 311 2.65 4.98 5.31
N CYS A 312 1.63 5.82 5.48
CA CYS A 312 1.13 6.23 6.79
C CYS A 312 0.16 5.18 7.37
N SER A 313 0.63 4.38 8.33
CA SER A 313 -0.20 3.35 9.00
C SER A 313 -1.44 3.91 9.70
N HIS A 314 -1.34 5.13 10.25
CA HIS A 314 -2.47 5.85 10.82
C HIS A 314 -3.51 6.22 9.76
N CYS A 315 -3.08 6.57 8.55
CA CYS A 315 -3.95 6.88 7.41
C CYS A 315 -4.70 5.63 6.95
N GLN A 316 -4.02 4.49 6.84
CA GLN A 316 -4.63 3.19 6.51
C GLN A 316 -5.63 2.71 7.57
N ALA A 317 -5.41 3.04 8.84
CA ALA A 317 -6.39 2.75 9.90
C ALA A 317 -7.60 3.70 9.83
N PHE A 318 -7.33 5.00 9.64
CA PHE A 318 -8.36 6.04 9.63
C PHE A 318 -9.30 5.95 8.43
N VAL A 319 -8.77 5.59 7.25
CA VAL A 319 -9.55 5.50 6.02
C VAL A 319 -10.73 4.53 6.13
N LYS A 320 -10.58 3.43 6.88
CA LYS A 320 -11.67 2.47 7.15
C LYS A 320 -12.82 3.11 7.93
N THR A 321 -12.50 3.94 8.93
CA THR A 321 -13.49 4.69 9.71
C THR A 321 -14.18 5.74 8.83
N LEU A 322 -13.40 6.43 7.99
CA LEU A 322 -13.92 7.45 7.07
C LEU A 322 -14.86 6.84 6.04
N ASP A 323 -14.53 5.69 5.47
CA ASP A 323 -15.37 4.99 4.49
C ASP A 323 -16.66 4.46 5.11
N SER A 324 -16.59 3.94 6.34
CA SER A 324 -17.80 3.54 7.09
C SER A 324 -18.74 4.73 7.30
N TYR A 325 -18.18 5.91 7.62
CA TYR A 325 -18.95 7.14 7.76
C TYR A 325 -19.56 7.62 6.43
N LEU A 326 -18.78 7.59 5.35
CA LEU A 326 -19.25 8.00 4.02
C LEU A 326 -20.28 7.04 3.43
N ALA A 327 -20.27 5.76 3.80
CA ALA A 327 -21.31 4.82 3.42
C ALA A 327 -22.72 5.26 3.89
N GLU A 328 -22.80 6.03 4.99
CA GLU A 328 -24.04 6.57 5.55
C GLU A 328 -24.43 7.95 4.99
N ARG A 329 -23.61 8.55 4.11
CA ARG A 329 -23.75 9.94 3.64
C ARG A 329 -23.74 10.05 2.12
N ASP A 330 -24.89 10.40 1.53
CA ASP A 330 -25.01 10.60 0.07
C ASP A 330 -24.72 12.05 -0.38
N ASP A 331 -24.67 12.98 0.58
CA ASP A 331 -24.61 14.42 0.35
C ASP A 331 -23.21 15.03 0.59
N LEU A 332 -22.24 14.17 0.93
CA LEU A 332 -20.88 14.54 1.27
C LEU A 332 -19.87 13.82 0.35
N ILE A 333 -19.04 14.62 -0.31
CA ILE A 333 -17.86 14.18 -1.06
C ILE A 333 -16.63 14.67 -0.30
N VAL A 334 -15.72 13.74 -0.03
CA VAL A 334 -14.40 14.01 0.54
C VAL A 334 -13.37 13.97 -0.58
N ARG A 335 -12.54 15.01 -0.67
CA ARG A 335 -11.43 15.04 -1.64
C ARG A 335 -10.17 14.62 -0.94
N GLU A 336 -9.54 13.57 -1.43
CA GLU A 336 -8.31 13.05 -0.86
C GLU A 336 -7.10 13.57 -1.63
N ILE A 337 -6.17 14.21 -0.92
CA ILE A 337 -4.83 14.54 -1.40
C ILE A 337 -3.87 13.52 -0.78
N VAL A 338 -3.21 12.73 -1.61
CA VAL A 338 -2.19 11.76 -1.18
C VAL A 338 -0.82 12.36 -1.44
N LEU A 339 -0.13 12.82 -0.40
CA LEU A 339 1.06 13.67 -0.55
C LEU A 339 2.18 12.99 -1.32
N ASP A 340 2.45 11.72 -1.06
CA ASP A 340 3.51 10.96 -1.72
C ASP A 340 3.16 10.51 -3.14
N LEU A 341 1.97 10.86 -3.64
CA LEU A 341 1.58 10.76 -5.05
C LEU A 341 1.64 12.12 -5.77
N GLU A 342 1.83 13.22 -5.04
CA GLU A 342 2.04 14.54 -5.64
C GLU A 342 3.39 14.62 -6.35
N PRO A 343 3.54 15.49 -7.37
CA PRO A 343 4.84 15.88 -7.87
C PRO A 343 5.73 16.38 -6.73
N GLN A 344 6.85 15.70 -6.49
CA GLN A 344 7.77 15.99 -5.39
C GLN A 344 9.13 16.45 -5.90
N THR A 345 9.73 17.40 -5.17
CA THR A 345 11.12 17.83 -5.36
C THR A 345 11.96 17.34 -4.18
N GLU A 346 13.07 16.67 -4.48
CA GLU A 346 14.02 16.22 -3.47
C GLU A 346 14.90 17.40 -3.03
N VAL A 347 14.87 17.72 -1.74
CA VAL A 347 15.65 18.80 -1.13
C VAL A 347 16.62 18.20 -0.13
N ILE A 348 17.91 18.39 -0.41
CA ILE A 348 18.99 17.94 0.46
C ILE A 348 19.39 19.10 1.37
N THR A 349 19.21 18.91 2.66
CA THR A 349 19.64 19.86 3.70
C THR A 349 20.69 19.22 4.58
N GLN A 350 21.55 19.99 5.24
CA GLN A 350 22.51 19.43 6.19
C GLN A 350 21.99 19.59 7.62
N ASN A 351 22.00 18.50 8.39
CA ASN A 351 21.67 18.58 9.81
C ASN A 351 22.79 19.31 10.60
N VAL A 352 22.56 19.53 11.89
CA VAL A 352 23.53 20.21 12.78
C VAL A 352 24.89 19.50 12.89
N ASN A 353 24.97 18.23 12.47
CA ASN A 353 26.18 17.42 12.44
C ASN A 353 26.85 17.41 11.05
N GLY A 354 26.28 18.09 10.05
CA GLY A 354 26.77 18.13 8.67
C GLY A 354 26.41 16.91 7.82
N GLU A 355 25.44 16.11 8.25
CA GLU A 355 24.94 14.97 7.45
C GLU A 355 23.82 15.43 6.51
N ASP A 356 23.85 14.94 5.28
CA ASP A 356 22.82 15.21 4.29
C ASP A 356 21.50 14.52 4.70
N VAL A 357 20.45 15.31 4.82
CA VAL A 357 19.07 14.90 5.11
C VAL A 357 18.21 15.25 3.92
N ILE A 358 17.62 14.23 3.34
CA ILE A 358 16.69 14.34 2.22
C ILE A 358 15.29 14.63 2.78
N HIS A 359 14.68 15.71 2.31
CA HIS A 359 13.29 16.05 2.54
C HIS A 359 12.58 16.26 1.20
N TYR A 360 11.31 15.88 1.13
CA TYR A 360 10.50 16.05 -0.07
C TYR A 360 9.62 17.29 0.07
N GLU A 361 9.65 18.15 -0.94
CA GLU A 361 8.76 19.31 -1.06
C GLU A 361 7.68 19.04 -2.11
N TYR A 362 6.43 19.33 -1.76
CA TYR A 362 5.25 19.11 -2.60
C TYR A 362 4.68 20.47 -3.02
N ALA A 363 5.14 21.02 -4.15
CA ALA A 363 4.88 22.42 -4.52
C ALA A 363 3.38 22.78 -4.60
N ASP A 364 2.57 21.88 -5.16
CA ASP A 364 1.12 22.07 -5.27
C ASP A 364 0.43 22.01 -3.91
N PHE A 365 0.90 21.16 -3.00
CA PHE A 365 0.40 21.11 -1.62
C PHE A 365 0.85 22.32 -0.80
N GLU A 366 2.06 22.85 -1.00
CA GLU A 366 2.50 24.11 -0.39
C GLU A 366 1.63 25.29 -0.84
N ALA A 367 1.31 25.35 -2.14
CA ALA A 367 0.36 26.34 -2.67
C ALA A 367 -1.02 26.19 -2.00
N PHE A 368 -1.50 24.96 -1.84
CA PHE A 368 -2.77 24.67 -1.16
C PHE A 368 -2.77 25.14 0.30
N LYS A 369 -1.73 24.80 1.06
CA LYS A 369 -1.59 25.26 2.45
C LYS A 369 -1.57 26.78 2.55
N LYS A 370 -0.86 27.45 1.65
CA LYS A 370 -0.75 28.91 1.62
C LYS A 370 -2.08 29.59 1.31
N GLN A 371 -2.83 29.09 0.31
CA GLN A 371 -4.14 29.62 -0.07
C GLN A 371 -5.13 29.60 1.11
N TYR A 372 -5.11 28.52 1.89
CA TYR A 372 -6.05 28.31 3.00
C TYR A 372 -5.51 28.66 4.39
N ASN A 373 -4.27 29.14 4.46
CA ASN A 373 -3.57 29.43 5.72
C ASN A 373 -3.60 28.23 6.69
N ILE A 374 -3.27 27.05 6.15
CA ILE A 374 -3.24 25.78 6.87
C ILE A 374 -1.91 25.61 7.58
N ASP A 375 -1.98 25.37 8.89
CA ASP A 375 -0.85 24.87 9.67
C ASP A 375 -0.87 23.33 9.66
N PHE A 376 -0.16 22.74 8.71
CA PHE A 376 -0.13 21.29 8.52
C PHE A 376 0.91 20.64 9.41
N VAL A 377 0.46 19.75 10.29
CA VAL A 377 1.31 19.09 11.30
C VAL A 377 1.54 17.60 11.05
N GLY A 378 0.90 17.01 10.03
CA GLY A 378 1.09 15.61 9.64
C GLY A 378 -0.16 14.92 9.10
N THR A 379 -0.01 13.69 8.63
CA THR A 379 -1.11 12.83 8.17
C THR A 379 -1.48 11.75 9.20
N PRO A 380 -2.74 11.29 9.25
CA PRO A 380 -3.89 11.79 8.51
C PRO A 380 -4.36 13.16 9.03
N SER A 381 -4.81 14.03 8.14
CA SER A 381 -5.48 15.28 8.51
C SER A 381 -6.74 15.49 7.70
N ILE A 382 -7.80 16.02 8.31
CA ILE A 382 -9.00 16.50 7.62
C ILE A 382 -9.12 18.01 7.80
N PHE A 383 -9.32 18.72 6.69
CA PHE A 383 -9.63 20.13 6.65
C PHE A 383 -11.08 20.34 6.25
N ILE A 384 -11.83 21.03 7.12
CA ILE A 384 -13.22 21.42 6.86
C ILE A 384 -13.21 22.87 6.37
N ILE A 385 -13.52 23.05 5.09
CA ILE A 385 -13.56 24.37 4.45
C ILE A 385 -15.01 24.81 4.35
N ARG A 386 -15.32 26.02 4.87
CA ARG A 386 -16.63 26.65 4.73
C ARG A 386 -16.48 28.10 4.28
N ASN A 387 -17.14 28.45 3.18
CA ASN A 387 -17.05 29.77 2.55
C ASN A 387 -15.59 30.18 2.24
N GLY A 388 -14.83 29.26 1.66
CA GLY A 388 -13.43 29.50 1.25
C GLY A 388 -12.44 29.69 2.40
N LYS A 389 -12.79 29.26 3.63
CA LYS A 389 -11.90 29.30 4.79
C LYS A 389 -11.91 27.98 5.53
N VAL A 390 -10.73 27.53 5.96
CA VAL A 390 -10.62 26.41 6.91
C VAL A 390 -11.25 26.84 8.22
N ARG A 391 -12.25 26.09 8.67
CA ARG A 391 -12.97 26.33 9.93
C ARG A 391 -12.52 25.41 11.03
N GLU A 392 -12.14 24.21 10.65
CA GLU A 392 -11.78 23.16 11.58
C GLU A 392 -10.79 22.21 10.92
N THR A 393 -9.89 21.70 11.73
CA THR A 393 -8.86 20.75 11.34
C THR A 393 -8.88 19.59 12.31
N LEU A 394 -8.99 18.37 11.79
CA LEU A 394 -8.89 17.15 12.58
C LEU A 394 -7.54 16.51 12.26
N ILE A 395 -6.73 16.24 13.28
CA ILE A 395 -5.37 15.73 13.13
C ILE A 395 -5.28 14.33 13.76
N GLY A 396 -4.71 13.39 13.02
CA GLY A 396 -4.59 12.00 13.42
C GLY A 396 -5.88 11.21 13.28
N ASN A 397 -5.88 9.97 13.77
CA ASN A 397 -7.01 9.07 13.66
C ASN A 397 -8.23 9.63 14.42
N GLN A 398 -9.35 9.79 13.73
CA GLN A 398 -10.61 10.19 14.35
C GLN A 398 -11.53 8.98 14.50
N SER A 399 -12.33 8.96 15.56
CA SER A 399 -13.40 7.99 15.73
C SER A 399 -14.62 8.37 14.90
N ILE A 400 -15.50 7.41 14.63
CA ILE A 400 -16.72 7.64 13.85
C ILE A 400 -17.63 8.68 14.53
N GLU A 401 -17.66 8.74 15.87
CA GLU A 401 -18.44 9.72 16.62
C GLU A 401 -17.94 11.15 16.41
N ILE A 402 -16.63 11.34 16.26
CA ILE A 402 -16.05 12.64 15.93
C ILE A 402 -16.44 13.03 14.50
N LEU A 403 -16.44 12.07 13.56
CA LEU A 403 -16.89 12.35 12.19
C LEU A 403 -18.35 12.80 12.16
N HIS A 404 -19.23 12.13 12.91
CA HIS A 404 -20.61 12.59 13.06
C HIS A 404 -20.72 13.99 13.67
N ASP A 405 -20.03 14.27 14.78
CA ASP A 405 -20.06 15.59 15.43
C ASP A 405 -19.62 16.73 14.49
N LYS A 406 -18.60 16.48 13.66
CA LYS A 406 -17.95 17.52 12.86
C LYS A 406 -18.47 17.64 11.44
N LEU A 407 -18.85 16.53 10.82
CA LEU A 407 -19.16 16.44 9.39
C LEU A 407 -20.67 16.30 9.10
N ASP A 408 -21.53 15.95 10.06
CA ASP A 408 -22.99 15.80 9.82
C ASP A 408 -23.66 17.11 9.42
N SER A 409 -23.12 18.24 9.89
CA SER A 409 -23.62 19.57 9.53
C SER A 409 -23.12 20.08 8.17
N ILE A 410 -22.30 19.29 7.46
CA ILE A 410 -21.69 19.67 6.18
C ILE A 410 -22.41 18.93 5.06
N SER A 411 -22.88 19.69 4.08
CA SER A 411 -23.39 19.18 2.81
C SER A 411 -22.73 19.95 1.67
N ASN A 412 -22.45 19.25 0.57
CA ASN A 412 -21.78 19.81 -0.62
C ASN A 412 -22.74 20.48 -1.61
N ASN A 413 -23.98 20.77 -1.19
CA ASN A 413 -25.02 21.44 -2.02
C ASN A 413 -24.57 22.79 -2.57
#